data_AF-A0A1G2VDR8-F1
#
_entry.id   AF-A0A1G2VDR8-F1
#
_cell.length_a   1.000
_cell.length_b   1.000
_cell.length_c   1.000
_cell.angle_alpha   90.00
_cell.angle_beta   90.00
_cell.angle_gamma   90.00
#
_symmetry.space_group_name_H-M   'P 1'
#
loop_
_entity.id
_entity.type
_entity.pdbx_description
1 polymer ?
#
loop_
_entity_poly.entity_id
_entity_poly.type
_entity_poly.pdbx_seq_one_letter_code
_entity_poly.pdbx_strand_id
1 'polypeptide(L)'
;MAILQNKVVMLVLGSLLAAVAAWYLFLRDTTPAPLLTTEDLTTSNVADKDVVETLLQLRAITLSGTIFTDPAFVSLRDNGTQIVPEPVGRPNPFLPLGGSSATSTSAASSSPASGQQKPAGR
;
A
#
# COMPACT_ATOMS: atom_id res chain seq x y z
N MET A 1 -68.89 -13.14 33.70
CA MET A 1 -67.76 -13.51 32.82
C MET A 1 -68.24 -14.52 31.75
N ALA A 2 -68.84 -14.04 30.65
CA ALA A 2 -69.42 -14.90 29.61
C ALA A 2 -68.41 -15.33 28.52
N ILE A 3 -67.24 -14.69 28.47
CA ILE A 3 -66.19 -14.93 27.46
C ILE A 3 -65.53 -16.31 27.60
N LEU A 4 -65.49 -16.89 28.80
CA LEU A 4 -64.83 -18.19 29.04
C LEU A 4 -65.72 -19.41 28.76
N GLN A 5 -67.02 -19.23 28.47
CA GLN A 5 -67.93 -20.35 28.22
C GLN A 5 -67.92 -20.79 26.75
N ASN A 6 -67.52 -19.90 25.83
CA ASN A 6 -67.52 -20.21 24.40
C ASN A 6 -66.16 -20.81 23.98
N LYS A 7 -66.17 -22.12 23.69
CA LYS A 7 -64.97 -22.87 23.26
C LYS A 7 -64.32 -22.27 22.00
N VAL A 8 -65.13 -21.68 21.11
CA VAL A 8 -64.62 -21.03 19.88
C VAL A 8 -63.88 -19.73 20.21
N VAL A 9 -64.39 -18.93 21.15
CA VAL A 9 -63.75 -17.67 21.56
C VAL A 9 -62.42 -17.93 22.26
N MET A 10 -62.32 -18.99 23.06
CA MET A 10 -61.06 -19.38 23.70
C MET A 10 -60.00 -19.81 22.67
N LEU A 11 -60.40 -20.58 21.65
CA LEU A 11 -59.51 -21.00 20.57
C LEU A 11 -59.01 -19.80 19.75
N VAL A 12 -59.90 -18.88 19.37
CA VAL A 12 -59.53 -17.66 18.63
C VAL A 12 -58.59 -16.77 19.45
N LEU A 13 -58.87 -16.57 20.73
CA LEU A 13 -58.02 -15.74 21.59
C LEU A 13 -56.65 -16.39 21.84
N GLY A 14 -56.59 -17.71 22.02
CA GLY A 14 -55.34 -18.46 22.14
C GLY A 14 -54.51 -18.41 20.86
N SER A 15 -55.14 -18.57 19.69
CA SER A 15 -54.48 -18.44 18.39
C SER A 15 -53.95 -17.02 18.16
N LEU A 16 -54.71 -16.00 18.55
CA LEU A 16 -54.28 -14.60 18.44
C LEU A 16 -53.06 -14.32 19.32
N LEU A 17 -53.07 -14.80 20.57
CA LEU A 17 -51.93 -14.67 21.48
C LEU A 17 -50.68 -15.41 20.97
N ALA A 18 -50.86 -16.61 20.41
CA ALA A 18 -49.76 -17.37 19.81
C ALA A 18 -49.16 -16.66 18.58
N ALA A 19 -50.00 -16.07 17.74
CA ALA A 19 -49.56 -15.30 16.58
C ALA A 19 -48.79 -14.04 16.98
N VAL A 20 -49.26 -13.32 18.01
CA VAL A 20 -48.56 -12.15 18.55
C VAL A 20 -47.21 -12.54 19.18
N ALA A 21 -47.16 -13.65 19.92
CA ALA A 21 -45.91 -14.15 20.48
C ALA A 21 -44.92 -14.58 19.39
N ALA A 22 -45.38 -15.28 18.36
CA ALA A 22 -44.54 -15.67 17.22
C ALA A 22 -44.00 -14.45 16.46
N TRP A 23 -44.84 -13.45 16.22
CA TRP A 23 -44.42 -12.20 15.58
C TRP A 23 -43.40 -11.44 16.44
N TYR A 24 -43.64 -11.36 17.75
CA TYR A 24 -42.72 -10.71 18.67
C TYR A 24 -41.38 -11.43 18.75
N LEU A 25 -41.38 -12.77 18.72
CA LEU A 25 -40.16 -13.58 18.68
C LEU A 25 -39.40 -13.42 17.35
N PHE A 26 -40.11 -13.37 16.23
CA PHE A 26 -39.51 -13.16 14.91
C PHE A 26 -38.90 -11.76 14.75
N LEU A 27 -39.43 -10.76 15.46
CA LEU A 27 -38.88 -9.40 15.48
C LEU A 27 -37.65 -9.23 16.40
N ARG A 28 -37.20 -10.28 17.11
CA ARG A 28 -36.07 -10.19 18.05
C ARG A 28 -34.70 -10.30 17.39
N ASP A 29 -34.63 -10.79 16.16
CA ASP A 29 -33.35 -11.11 15.53
C ASP A 29 -32.87 -9.97 14.64
N THR A 30 -32.18 -9.03 15.28
CA THR A 30 -31.04 -8.35 14.68
C THR A 30 -30.04 -8.04 15.78
N THR A 31 -29.23 -9.03 16.18
CA THR A 31 -27.91 -8.73 16.74
C THR A 31 -27.10 -8.14 15.59
N PRO A 32 -26.80 -6.83 15.59
CA PRO A 32 -25.93 -6.29 14.56
C PRO A 32 -24.57 -6.95 14.74
N ALA A 33 -24.16 -7.75 13.76
CA ALA A 33 -22.76 -8.14 13.67
C ALA A 33 -21.96 -6.83 13.68
N PRO A 34 -21.02 -6.63 14.61
CA PRO A 34 -20.27 -5.39 14.68
C PRO A 34 -19.56 -5.18 13.35
N LEU A 35 -19.92 -4.11 12.64
CA LEU A 35 -19.30 -3.70 11.36
C LEU A 35 -17.84 -3.24 11.54
N LEU A 36 -17.43 -3.04 12.79
CA LEU A 36 -16.06 -2.74 13.19
C LEU A 36 -15.67 -3.76 14.26
N THR A 37 -14.87 -4.74 13.85
CA THR A 37 -14.13 -5.61 14.76
C THR A 37 -12.81 -4.93 15.06
N THR A 38 -12.58 -4.56 16.33
CA THR A 38 -11.23 -4.27 16.80
C THR A 38 -10.50 -5.60 16.90
N GLU A 39 -9.44 -5.76 16.13
CA GLU A 39 -8.58 -6.95 16.20
C GLU A 39 -7.91 -6.97 17.58
N ASP A 40 -8.26 -7.98 18.36
CA ASP A 40 -7.66 -8.21 19.66
C ASP A 40 -6.27 -8.83 19.42
N LEU A 41 -5.22 -8.02 19.57
CA LEU A 41 -3.82 -8.44 19.44
C LEU A 41 -3.42 -9.58 20.40
N THR A 42 -4.26 -9.93 21.38
CA THR A 42 -4.03 -11.09 22.25
C THR A 42 -4.44 -12.41 21.60
N THR A 43 -5.30 -12.36 20.56
CA THR A 43 -5.61 -13.51 19.71
C THR A 43 -4.62 -13.51 18.56
N SER A 44 -3.38 -13.96 18.82
CA SER A 44 -2.31 -14.06 17.82
C SER A 44 -2.85 -14.70 16.55
N ASN A 45 -3.04 -13.89 15.51
CA ASN A 45 -3.42 -14.37 14.20
C ASN A 45 -2.21 -15.13 13.66
N VAL A 46 -2.42 -16.24 12.95
CA VAL A 46 -1.31 -17.06 12.41
C VAL A 46 -0.41 -16.20 11.51
N ALA A 47 -1.01 -15.22 10.82
CA ALA A 47 -0.31 -14.24 10.01
C ALA A 47 0.70 -13.38 10.79
N ASP A 48 0.42 -13.03 12.05
CA ASP A 48 1.33 -12.22 12.86
C ASP A 48 2.59 -13.00 13.25
N LYS A 49 2.47 -14.32 13.42
CA LYS A 49 3.61 -15.19 13.72
C LYS A 49 4.54 -15.30 12.51
N ASP A 50 4.00 -15.46 11.31
CA ASP A 50 4.78 -15.53 10.06
C ASP A 50 5.57 -14.24 9.80
N VAL A 51 4.96 -13.08 10.07
CA VAL A 51 5.64 -11.78 9.93
C VAL A 51 6.79 -11.66 10.93
N VAL A 52 6.57 -12.02 12.20
CA VAL A 52 7.61 -11.97 13.24
C VAL A 52 8.73 -12.97 12.93
N GLU A 53 8.41 -14.17 12.45
CA GLU A 53 9.38 -15.19 12.04
C GLU A 53 10.24 -14.70 10.86
N THR A 54 9.60 -14.13 9.84
CA THR A 54 10.29 -13.52 8.68
C THR A 54 11.21 -12.39 9.13
N LEU A 55 10.77 -11.53 10.04
CA LEU A 55 11.59 -10.44 10.58
C LEU A 55 12.80 -10.97 11.37
N LEU A 56 12.62 -12.04 12.15
CA LEU A 56 13.72 -12.71 12.85
C LEU A 56 14.74 -13.29 11.86
N GLN A 57 14.25 -13.89 10.78
CA GLN A 57 15.08 -14.52 9.76
C GLN A 57 15.85 -13.47 8.95
N LEU A 58 15.23 -12.35 8.59
CA LEU A 58 15.90 -11.22 7.93
C LEU A 58 16.95 -10.57 8.83
N ARG A 59 16.70 -10.46 10.15
CA ARG A 59 17.70 -9.96 11.12
C ARG A 59 18.93 -10.84 11.18
N ALA A 60 18.78 -12.15 10.96
CA ALA A 60 19.89 -13.10 10.97
C ALA A 60 20.74 -13.07 9.69
N ILE A 61 20.28 -12.42 8.62
CA ILE A 61 21.04 -12.27 7.38
C ILE A 61 22.10 -11.20 7.60
N THR A 62 23.32 -11.64 7.91
CA THR A 62 24.50 -10.79 7.91
C THR A 62 25.17 -10.90 6.54
N LEU A 63 25.38 -9.76 5.87
CA LEU A 63 26.08 -9.73 4.59
C LEU A 63 27.58 -9.85 4.85
N SER A 64 28.12 -11.06 4.76
CA SER A 64 29.56 -11.30 4.86
C SER A 64 30.25 -10.86 3.57
N GLY A 65 31.10 -9.82 3.64
CA GLY A 65 31.89 -9.32 2.52
C GLY A 65 33.01 -10.27 2.04
N THR A 66 33.09 -11.48 2.59
CA THR A 66 34.10 -12.48 2.24
C THR A 66 34.03 -12.93 0.78
N ILE A 67 32.88 -12.77 0.13
CA ILE A 67 32.74 -13.09 -1.31
C ILE A 67 33.62 -12.18 -2.18
N PHE A 68 33.89 -10.95 -1.74
CA PHE A 68 34.75 -10.01 -2.46
C PHE A 68 36.25 -10.34 -2.34
N THR A 69 36.62 -11.20 -1.39
CA THR A 69 38.00 -11.70 -1.21
C THR A 69 38.22 -13.08 -1.85
N ASP A 70 37.16 -13.71 -2.36
CA ASP A 70 37.27 -15.01 -3.03
C ASP A 70 38.08 -14.86 -4.33
N PRO A 71 39.15 -15.65 -4.55
CA PRO A 71 39.89 -15.65 -5.81
C PRO A 71 39.02 -15.82 -7.05
N ALA A 72 37.92 -16.58 -6.95
CA ALA A 72 36.95 -16.72 -8.03
C ALA A 72 36.28 -15.38 -8.36
N PHE A 73 35.85 -14.62 -7.34
CA PHE A 73 35.27 -13.29 -7.52
C PHE A 73 36.28 -12.27 -8.04
N VAL A 74 37.52 -12.29 -7.54
CA VAL A 74 38.61 -11.41 -8.00
C VAL A 74 39.02 -11.73 -9.44
N SER A 75 38.85 -12.98 -9.89
CA SER A 75 39.18 -13.41 -11.25
C SER A 75 38.15 -12.99 -12.30
N LEU A 76 36.94 -12.57 -11.90
CA LEU A 76 35.91 -12.11 -12.83
C LEU A 76 36.40 -10.85 -13.56
N ARG A 77 36.56 -10.98 -14.87
CA ARG A 77 36.80 -9.85 -15.77
C ARG A 77 35.48 -9.43 -16.38
N ASP A 78 35.20 -8.13 -16.29
CA ASP A 78 34.15 -7.50 -17.07
C ASP A 78 34.53 -7.61 -18.56
N ASN A 79 33.63 -8.20 -19.37
CA ASN A 79 33.78 -8.35 -20.81
C ASN A 79 32.95 -7.30 -21.57
N GLY A 80 32.74 -6.13 -20.97
CA GLY A 80 32.16 -4.98 -21.63
C GLY A 80 32.93 -4.63 -22.91
N THR A 81 32.22 -4.55 -24.03
CA THR A 81 32.79 -4.00 -25.27
C THR A 81 32.78 -2.48 -25.19
N GLN A 82 33.87 -1.83 -25.61
CA GLN A 82 33.91 -0.38 -25.67
C GLN A 82 32.86 0.14 -26.66
N ILE A 83 31.92 0.94 -26.17
CA ILE A 83 30.93 1.60 -27.03
C ILE A 83 31.66 2.71 -27.79
N VAL A 84 31.74 2.57 -29.11
CA VAL A 84 32.25 3.63 -29.98
C VAL A 84 31.22 4.76 -29.99
N PRO A 85 31.59 6.02 -29.68
CA PRO A 85 30.67 7.13 -29.77
C PRO A 85 30.14 7.28 -31.19
N GLU A 86 28.83 7.19 -31.35
CA GLU A 86 28.18 7.46 -32.63
C GLU A 86 28.17 8.97 -32.89
N PRO A 87 28.29 9.41 -34.16
CA PRO A 87 28.14 10.81 -34.52
C PRO A 87 26.77 11.33 -34.11
N VAL A 88 26.68 12.63 -33.80
CA VAL A 88 25.40 13.29 -33.51
C VAL A 88 24.39 13.00 -34.62
N GLY A 89 23.18 12.62 -34.24
CA GLY A 89 22.12 12.24 -35.17
C GLY A 89 21.73 13.37 -36.14
N ARG A 90 20.86 13.04 -37.10
CA ARG A 90 20.38 14.04 -38.07
C ARG A 90 19.66 15.18 -37.36
N PRO A 91 19.78 16.44 -37.85
CA PRO A 91 18.99 17.55 -37.35
C PRO A 91 17.50 17.20 -37.34
N ASN A 92 16.79 17.59 -36.28
CA ASN A 92 15.38 17.28 -36.13
C ASN A 92 14.59 17.86 -37.32
N PRO A 93 13.97 17.02 -38.18
CA PRO A 93 13.22 17.49 -39.35
C PRO A 93 11.90 18.18 -38.97
N PHE A 94 11.52 18.16 -37.69
CA PHE A 94 10.35 18.85 -37.13
C PHE A 94 10.73 20.19 -36.47
N LEU A 95 11.98 20.67 -36.61
CA LEU A 95 12.34 22.02 -36.16
C LEU A 95 11.51 23.06 -36.94
N PRO A 96 10.75 23.93 -36.25
CA PRO A 96 9.98 24.98 -36.91
C PRO A 96 10.91 25.87 -37.76
N LEU A 97 10.56 26.03 -39.02
CA LEU A 97 11.32 26.84 -39.97
C LEU A 97 11.12 28.34 -39.63
N GLY A 98 11.99 28.88 -38.77
CA GLY A 98 12.19 30.33 -38.60
C GLY A 98 11.18 31.09 -37.72
N GLY A 99 11.52 31.23 -36.42
CA GLY A 99 11.58 32.53 -35.72
C GLY A 99 10.31 33.20 -35.16
N SER A 100 10.27 33.31 -33.82
CA SER A 100 9.40 34.16 -32.96
C SER A 100 8.01 33.57 -32.67
N SER A 101 7.63 33.19 -31.44
CA SER A 101 7.74 33.87 -30.13
C SER A 101 7.43 32.81 -29.04
N ALA A 102 7.84 32.84 -27.79
CA ALA A 102 8.40 33.86 -26.95
C ALA A 102 9.18 33.19 -25.81
N THR A 103 10.19 33.90 -25.33
CA THR A 103 10.69 33.84 -23.97
C THR A 103 9.56 33.66 -22.95
N SER A 104 9.59 32.55 -22.19
CA SER A 104 9.15 32.55 -20.79
C SER A 104 10.31 32.06 -19.94
N THR A 105 11.02 33.07 -19.44
CA THR A 105 12.01 33.08 -18.37
C THR A 105 11.59 32.28 -17.12
N SER A 106 12.61 31.70 -16.48
CA SER A 106 12.70 31.26 -15.07
C SER A 106 12.13 29.91 -14.65
N ALA A 107 13.03 28.93 -14.47
CA ALA A 107 13.44 28.49 -13.13
C ALA A 107 14.80 27.78 -13.19
N ALA A 108 15.88 28.55 -13.04
CA ALA A 108 17.15 28.01 -12.58
C ALA A 108 17.02 27.73 -11.08
N SER A 109 17.06 26.46 -10.68
CA SER A 109 17.54 26.04 -9.37
C SER A 109 18.77 25.16 -9.58
N SER A 110 19.83 25.77 -10.12
CA SER A 110 21.18 25.25 -10.02
C SER A 110 21.72 25.54 -8.62
N SER A 111 22.06 24.46 -7.92
CA SER A 111 22.94 24.35 -6.76
C SER A 111 24.07 25.40 -6.71
N PRO A 112 24.36 26.03 -5.56
CA PRO A 112 25.51 26.92 -5.45
C PRO A 112 26.78 26.08 -5.23
N ALA A 113 27.60 25.95 -6.26
CA ALA A 113 29.00 25.54 -6.14
C ALA A 113 29.90 26.66 -6.67
N SER A 114 29.99 27.75 -5.91
CA SER A 114 30.92 28.85 -6.17
C SER A 114 32.22 28.64 -5.38
N GLY A 115 33.23 28.11 -6.07
CA GLY A 115 34.63 28.26 -5.68
C GLY A 115 35.01 29.74 -5.73
N GLN A 116 35.46 30.28 -4.59
CA GLN A 116 36.00 31.63 -4.51
C GLN A 116 37.52 31.60 -4.75
N GLN A 117 37.92 32.16 -5.89
CA GLN A 117 39.29 32.46 -6.24
C GLN A 117 39.55 33.95 -5.93
N LYS A 118 40.41 34.20 -4.95
CA LYS A 118 40.84 35.51 -4.43
C LYS A 118 41.76 36.25 -5.43
N PRO A 119 41.48 37.50 -5.84
CA PRO A 119 42.42 38.29 -6.62
C PRO A 119 43.35 39.14 -5.74
N ALA A 120 44.58 39.29 -6.20
CA ALA A 120 45.64 40.10 -5.64
C ALA A 120 45.36 41.60 -5.81
N GLY A 121 45.65 42.38 -4.75
CA GLY A 121 45.67 43.85 -4.76
C GLY A 121 47.04 44.35 -4.29
N ARG A 122 47.50 45.41 -4.98
CA ARG A 122 48.72 46.20 -4.74
C ARG A 122 48.94 46.62 -3.29
#